data_AF-R7M8X6-F1
#
_entry.id   AF-R7M8X6-F1
#
_cell.length_a   1.000
_cell.length_b   1.000
_cell.length_c   1.000
_cell.angle_alpha   90.00
_cell.angle_beta   90.00
_cell.angle_gamma   90.00
#
_symmetry.space_group_name_H-M   'P 1'
#
loop_
_entity.id
_entity.type
_entity.pdbx_description
1 polymer ?
#
loop_
_entity_poly.entity_id
_entity_poly.type
_entity_poly.pdbx_seq_one_letter_code
_entity_poly.pdbx_strand_id
1 'polypeptide(L)'
;MTLYTKYLAYKENPENAVLCKRKNVLELKMTDFKAYADNLEHAFLEAAKFLNSLCIYSDRDIPYSTQLIPLSAVIAALGDKFHYSDVKDKVAQWYWCGIFGEMYGGANETRYALDIVGLMNWICNSGEAPDTIKRSYFDPCRLLSLQTRNSAAYKGIMALIMKNGARDFISSEEMNLTYFIDENIDIHHIFPKDYCMKENLGQEDSKWNSIINKTPLSAKSNRMIGGKAPSEYLKNIEKNMADTSKLSFNLQSHLVSVEDIYSNNFDAYFIKRTKSILTLISNAMGKNISGLDSEDVINRYGCSLVN
;
A
#
# COMPACT_ATOMS: atom_id res chain seq x y z
N MET A 1 -15.92 17.62 6.98
CA MET A 1 -16.65 18.92 7.03
C MET A 1 -15.74 20.07 7.48
N THR A 2 -15.36 20.16 8.75
CA THR A 2 -14.55 21.29 9.28
C THR A 2 -13.28 21.59 8.51
N LEU A 3 -12.49 20.56 8.15
CA LEU A 3 -11.27 20.75 7.36
C LEU A 3 -11.56 21.41 6.00
N TYR A 4 -12.60 20.93 5.31
CA TYR A 4 -13.00 21.42 4.01
C TYR A 4 -13.49 22.86 4.08
N THR A 5 -14.41 23.18 5.01
CA THR A 5 -14.96 24.54 5.13
C THR A 5 -13.91 25.56 5.56
N LYS A 6 -12.97 25.18 6.43
CA LYS A 6 -11.85 26.04 6.81
C LYS A 6 -10.87 26.25 5.65
N TYR A 7 -10.66 25.24 4.80
CA TYR A 7 -9.90 25.41 3.57
C TYR A 7 -10.59 26.34 2.57
N LEU A 8 -11.92 26.26 2.40
CA LEU A 8 -12.66 27.18 1.54
C LEU A 8 -12.53 28.64 2.02
N ALA A 9 -12.67 28.88 3.33
CA ALA A 9 -12.46 30.21 3.90
C ALA A 9 -11.01 30.72 3.72
N TYR A 10 -10.01 29.82 3.79
CA TYR A 10 -8.61 30.15 3.48
C TYR A 10 -8.41 30.49 2.00
N LYS A 11 -9.09 29.77 1.09
CA LYS A 11 -9.02 30.04 -0.35
C LYS A 11 -9.58 31.42 -0.71
N GLU A 12 -10.61 31.88 0.01
CA GLU A 12 -11.18 33.22 -0.15
C GLU A 12 -10.31 34.32 0.49
N ASN A 13 -9.78 34.06 1.69
CA ASN A 13 -8.86 34.96 2.37
C ASN A 13 -7.71 34.15 3.02
N PRO A 14 -6.47 34.21 2.47
CA PRO A 14 -5.32 33.48 3.00
C PRO A 14 -4.88 33.82 4.43
N GLU A 15 -5.40 34.91 5.03
CA GLU A 15 -5.19 35.21 6.45
C GLU A 15 -5.93 34.23 7.38
N ASN A 16 -6.93 33.52 6.87
CA ASN A 16 -7.69 32.54 7.64
C ASN A 16 -6.88 31.26 7.88
N ALA A 17 -6.69 30.87 9.14
CA ALA A 17 -6.03 29.62 9.45
C ALA A 17 -6.89 28.38 9.11
N VAL A 18 -6.31 27.39 8.41
CA VAL A 18 -6.93 26.07 8.24
C VAL A 18 -6.68 25.25 9.51
N LEU A 19 -7.73 25.04 10.31
CA LEU A 19 -7.66 24.32 11.59
C LEU A 19 -8.79 23.31 11.71
N CYS A 20 -8.49 22.08 12.16
CA CYS A 20 -9.48 21.01 12.28
C CYS A 20 -9.43 20.25 13.61
N LYS A 21 -8.90 20.88 14.67
CA LYS A 21 -8.91 20.29 16.02
C LYS A 21 -10.35 20.19 16.55
N ARG A 22 -10.56 19.39 17.60
CA ARG A 22 -11.89 19.19 18.23
C ARG A 22 -12.67 20.49 18.48
N LYS A 23 -12.02 21.54 18.98
CA LYS A 23 -12.66 22.85 19.18
C LYS A 23 -13.26 23.44 17.90
N ASN A 24 -12.56 23.28 16.76
CA ASN A 24 -13.00 23.79 15.47
C ASN A 24 -14.14 22.95 14.88
N VAL A 25 -14.24 21.67 15.25
CA VAL A 25 -15.38 20.83 14.90
C VAL A 25 -16.64 21.33 15.60
N LEU A 26 -16.52 21.74 16.87
CA LEU A 26 -17.64 22.30 17.65
C LEU A 26 -18.08 23.69 17.16
N GLU A 27 -17.18 24.43 16.48
CA GLU A 27 -17.45 25.74 15.88
C GLU A 27 -18.11 25.64 14.48
N LEU A 28 -18.35 24.44 13.97
CA LEU A 28 -18.93 24.26 12.64
C LEU A 28 -20.36 24.81 12.58
N LYS A 29 -20.60 25.73 11.66
CA LYS A 29 -21.93 26.33 11.48
C LYS A 29 -22.85 25.38 10.74
N MET A 30 -24.12 25.35 11.15
CA MET A 30 -25.16 24.57 10.47
C MET A 30 -25.35 25.00 9.00
N THR A 31 -25.17 26.29 8.70
CA THR A 31 -25.22 26.82 7.33
C THR A 31 -24.16 26.17 6.45
N ASP A 32 -22.93 26.07 6.94
CA ASP A 32 -21.82 25.48 6.20
C ASP A 32 -22.03 23.98 6.03
N PHE A 33 -22.52 23.29 7.08
CA PHE A 33 -22.84 21.87 6.97
C PHE A 33 -23.87 21.61 5.87
N LYS A 34 -25.00 22.33 5.87
CA LYS A 34 -26.04 22.19 4.84
C LYS A 34 -25.55 22.53 3.44
N ALA A 35 -24.66 23.51 3.31
CA ALA A 35 -24.15 23.94 2.01
C ALA A 35 -23.17 22.94 1.38
N TYR A 36 -22.45 22.16 2.18
CA TYR A 36 -21.30 21.37 1.72
C TYR A 36 -21.39 19.88 2.03
N ALA A 37 -22.49 19.40 2.63
CA ALA A 37 -22.65 17.98 2.99
C ALA A 37 -22.60 17.09 1.74
N ASP A 38 -23.42 17.42 0.74
CA ASP A 38 -23.52 16.66 -0.51
C ASP A 38 -22.18 16.62 -1.27
N ASN A 39 -21.44 17.74 -1.29
CA ASN A 39 -20.11 17.81 -1.90
C ASN A 39 -19.13 16.83 -1.25
N LEU A 40 -19.14 16.74 0.08
CA LEU A 40 -18.26 15.83 0.82
C LEU A 40 -18.72 14.39 0.71
N GLU A 41 -20.02 14.11 0.72
CA GLU A 41 -20.56 12.78 0.47
C GLU A 41 -20.10 12.25 -0.89
N HIS A 42 -20.27 13.05 -1.95
CA HIS A 42 -19.75 12.72 -3.28
C HIS A 42 -18.24 12.49 -3.26
N ALA A 43 -17.48 13.35 -2.56
CA ALA A 43 -16.03 13.19 -2.46
C ALA A 43 -15.59 11.93 -1.70
N PHE A 44 -16.35 11.46 -0.71
CA PHE A 44 -16.08 10.17 -0.06
C PHE A 44 -16.33 9.00 -1.02
N LEU A 45 -17.36 9.07 -1.86
CA LEU A 45 -17.61 8.06 -2.90
C LEU A 45 -16.49 8.04 -3.94
N GLU A 46 -16.02 9.21 -4.37
CA GLU A 46 -14.87 9.33 -5.26
C GLU A 46 -13.56 8.86 -4.61
N ALA A 47 -13.38 9.12 -3.31
CA ALA A 47 -12.27 8.55 -2.55
C ALA A 47 -12.30 7.02 -2.57
N ALA A 48 -13.47 6.40 -2.38
CA ALA A 48 -13.61 4.94 -2.46
C ALA A 48 -13.25 4.40 -3.86
N LYS A 49 -13.70 5.05 -4.94
CA LYS A 49 -13.31 4.70 -6.33
C LYS A 49 -11.80 4.85 -6.56
N PHE A 50 -11.19 5.88 -5.97
CA PHE A 50 -9.75 6.10 -6.01
C PHE A 50 -8.99 5.00 -5.25
N LEU A 51 -9.43 4.59 -4.06
CA LEU A 51 -8.83 3.46 -3.34
C LEU A 51 -8.93 2.15 -4.15
N ASN A 52 -10.05 1.91 -4.83
CA ASN A 52 -10.19 0.76 -5.72
C ASN A 52 -9.16 0.79 -6.87
N SER A 53 -8.84 1.95 -7.44
CA SER A 53 -7.79 2.05 -8.48
C SER A 53 -6.38 1.83 -7.93
N LEU A 54 -6.21 1.91 -6.61
CA LEU A 54 -4.99 1.56 -5.89
C LEU A 54 -5.00 0.11 -5.35
N CYS A 55 -6.00 -0.69 -5.72
CA CYS A 55 -6.20 -2.06 -5.24
C CYS A 55 -6.46 -2.18 -3.73
N ILE A 56 -7.07 -1.15 -3.12
CA ILE A 56 -7.54 -1.18 -1.73
C ILE A 56 -9.05 -1.38 -1.78
N TYR A 57 -9.48 -2.65 -1.67
CA TYR A 57 -10.85 -3.07 -1.98
C TYR A 57 -11.79 -3.20 -0.78
N SER A 58 -11.26 -3.21 0.45
CA SER A 58 -12.06 -3.42 1.65
C SER A 58 -11.67 -2.47 2.78
N ASP A 59 -12.61 -2.24 3.70
CA ASP A 59 -12.44 -1.41 4.90
C ASP A 59 -11.28 -1.90 5.78
N ARG A 60 -11.18 -3.22 5.98
CA ARG A 60 -10.11 -3.85 6.76
C ARG A 60 -8.73 -3.63 6.13
N ASP A 61 -8.66 -3.38 4.83
CA ASP A 61 -7.41 -3.20 4.08
C ASP A 61 -7.04 -1.72 3.87
N ILE A 62 -7.86 -0.78 4.37
CA ILE A 62 -7.50 0.64 4.38
C ILE A 62 -6.28 0.85 5.28
N PRO A 63 -5.15 1.39 4.77
CA PRO A 63 -3.94 1.60 5.56
C PRO A 63 -4.15 2.57 6.72
N TYR A 64 -4.71 3.75 6.41
CA TYR A 64 -5.02 4.80 7.36
C TYR A 64 -6.41 5.38 7.08
N SER A 65 -7.39 5.04 7.91
CA SER A 65 -8.73 5.67 7.83
C SER A 65 -8.66 7.18 8.09
N THR A 66 -7.69 7.61 8.90
CA THR A 66 -7.36 9.01 9.18
C THR A 66 -6.97 9.80 7.92
N GLN A 67 -6.32 9.17 6.95
CA GLN A 67 -5.90 9.83 5.69
C GLN A 67 -7.08 10.07 4.73
N LEU A 68 -8.20 9.36 4.91
CA LEU A 68 -9.42 9.61 4.14
C LEU A 68 -10.03 10.98 4.40
N ILE A 69 -9.76 11.56 5.58
CA ILE A 69 -10.24 12.89 5.97
C ILE A 69 -9.66 13.97 5.04
N PRO A 70 -8.33 14.16 4.95
CA PRO A 70 -7.76 15.12 3.99
C PRO A 70 -7.97 14.69 2.54
N LEU A 71 -7.94 13.38 2.21
CA LEU A 71 -8.19 12.92 0.84
C LEU A 71 -9.56 13.40 0.33
N SER A 72 -10.63 13.15 1.11
CA SER A 72 -11.99 13.53 0.70
C SER A 72 -12.18 15.04 0.67
N ALA A 73 -11.53 15.78 1.58
CA ALA A 73 -11.57 17.24 1.55
C ALA A 73 -10.83 17.83 0.34
N VAL A 74 -9.71 17.21 -0.08
CA VAL A 74 -8.98 17.58 -1.31
C VAL A 74 -9.81 17.25 -2.54
N ILE A 75 -10.41 16.06 -2.62
CA ILE A 75 -11.30 15.69 -3.73
C ILE A 75 -12.48 16.66 -3.85
N ALA A 76 -13.13 16.99 -2.73
CA ALA A 76 -14.22 17.98 -2.71
C ALA A 76 -13.76 19.38 -3.13
N ALA A 77 -12.52 19.76 -2.84
CA ALA A 77 -11.95 21.06 -3.22
C ALA A 77 -11.52 21.11 -4.69
N LEU A 78 -11.10 19.98 -5.27
CA LEU A 78 -10.73 19.84 -6.68
C LEU A 78 -11.95 19.76 -7.59
N GLY A 79 -13.05 19.15 -7.14
CA GLY A 79 -14.22 18.87 -7.97
C GLY A 79 -13.82 18.03 -9.19
N ASP A 80 -14.35 18.40 -10.36
CA ASP A 80 -14.10 17.65 -11.61
C ASP A 80 -12.62 17.51 -12.00
N LYS A 81 -11.77 18.45 -11.56
CA LYS A 81 -10.31 18.38 -11.81
C LYS A 81 -9.68 17.13 -11.21
N PHE A 82 -10.29 16.52 -10.19
CA PHE A 82 -9.79 15.28 -9.61
C PHE A 82 -9.77 14.13 -10.63
N HIS A 83 -10.55 14.19 -11.71
CA HIS A 83 -10.58 13.15 -12.74
C HIS A 83 -9.41 13.21 -13.73
N TYR A 84 -8.63 14.30 -13.74
CA TYR A 84 -7.46 14.41 -14.61
C TYR A 84 -6.32 13.51 -14.15
N SER A 85 -5.64 12.87 -15.11
CA SER A 85 -4.63 11.83 -14.81
C SER A 85 -3.48 12.37 -13.97
N ASP A 86 -2.94 13.53 -14.35
CA ASP A 86 -1.83 14.18 -13.65
C ASP A 86 -2.20 14.58 -12.21
N VAL A 87 -3.45 15.00 -11.99
CA VAL A 87 -4.00 15.27 -10.66
C VAL A 87 -4.10 14.00 -9.84
N LYS A 88 -4.63 12.92 -10.41
CA LYS A 88 -4.71 11.61 -9.73
C LYS A 88 -3.34 11.07 -9.38
N ASP A 89 -2.36 11.21 -10.25
CA ASP A 89 -0.98 10.74 -10.03
C ASP A 89 -0.33 11.51 -8.86
N LYS A 90 -0.50 12.83 -8.80
CA LYS A 90 -0.04 13.64 -7.65
C LYS A 90 -0.72 13.24 -6.34
N VAL A 91 -2.04 13.02 -6.36
CA VAL A 91 -2.79 12.57 -5.18
C VAL A 91 -2.36 11.16 -4.76
N ALA A 92 -2.11 10.25 -5.71
CA ALA A 92 -1.60 8.91 -5.45
C ALA A 92 -0.20 8.96 -4.83
N GLN A 93 0.71 9.78 -5.37
CA GLN A 93 2.05 9.95 -4.79
C GLN A 93 1.97 10.42 -3.35
N TRP A 94 1.17 11.45 -3.06
CA TRP A 94 0.93 11.90 -1.68
C TRP A 94 0.34 10.79 -0.80
N TYR A 95 -0.62 10.04 -1.32
CA TYR A 95 -1.29 8.97 -0.59
C TYR A 95 -0.28 7.89 -0.17
N TRP A 96 0.54 7.41 -1.11
CA TRP A 96 1.60 6.44 -0.87
C TRP A 96 2.70 6.97 0.05
N CYS A 97 3.12 8.23 -0.09
CA CYS A 97 4.05 8.88 0.84
C CYS A 97 3.49 8.93 2.28
N GLY A 98 2.19 9.15 2.43
CA GLY A 98 1.52 9.10 3.74
C GLY A 98 1.54 7.71 4.36
N ILE A 99 1.33 6.67 3.54
CA ILE A 99 1.34 5.26 3.98
C ILE A 99 2.76 4.80 4.35
N PHE A 100 3.70 4.91 3.41
CA PHE A 100 5.05 4.36 3.57
C PHE A 100 5.96 5.25 4.42
N GLY A 101 5.64 6.54 4.55
CA GLY A 101 6.24 7.38 5.59
C GLY A 101 5.60 7.21 6.97
N GLU A 102 4.59 6.35 7.12
CA GLU A 102 3.83 6.12 8.36
C GLU A 102 3.29 7.43 9.00
N MET A 103 2.90 8.40 8.15
CA MET A 103 2.65 9.80 8.52
C MET A 103 1.29 10.05 9.18
N TYR A 104 0.45 9.01 9.25
CA TYR A 104 -0.97 9.08 9.61
C TYR A 104 -1.36 8.21 10.82
N GLY A 105 -0.38 7.72 11.59
CA GLY A 105 -0.58 6.84 12.75
C GLY A 105 -0.89 7.52 14.10
N GLY A 106 -1.11 8.85 14.17
CA GLY A 106 -1.29 9.56 15.44
C GLY A 106 -2.17 10.82 15.39
N ALA A 107 -1.80 11.86 16.17
CA ALA A 107 -2.48 13.15 16.19
C ALA A 107 -2.16 13.95 14.92
N ASN A 108 -3.00 13.77 13.90
CA ASN A 108 -2.71 14.22 12.53
C ASN A 108 -3.46 15.49 12.13
N GLU A 109 -4.23 16.15 13.01
CA GLU A 109 -5.07 17.29 12.62
C GLU A 109 -4.26 18.44 12.02
N THR A 110 -3.06 18.69 12.56
CA THR A 110 -2.13 19.66 11.97
C THR A 110 -1.68 19.21 10.57
N ARG A 111 -1.39 17.92 10.38
CA ARG A 111 -1.00 17.38 9.07
C ARG A 111 -2.13 17.50 8.06
N TYR A 112 -3.37 17.23 8.44
CA TYR A 112 -4.52 17.36 7.53
C TYR A 112 -4.64 18.78 6.98
N ALA A 113 -4.48 19.78 7.86
CA ALA A 113 -4.52 21.20 7.50
C ALA A 113 -3.36 21.59 6.57
N LEU A 114 -2.14 21.14 6.88
CA LEU A 114 -0.97 21.40 6.04
C LEU A 114 -1.09 20.70 4.67
N ASP A 115 -1.58 19.47 4.64
CA ASP A 115 -1.66 18.67 3.43
C ASP A 115 -2.74 19.18 2.47
N ILE A 116 -3.92 19.59 2.94
CA ILE A 116 -4.93 20.17 2.02
C ILE A 116 -4.40 21.46 1.37
N VAL A 117 -3.76 22.35 2.15
CA VAL A 117 -3.16 23.57 1.61
C VAL A 117 -2.03 23.24 0.64
N GLY A 118 -1.11 22.36 1.04
CA GLY A 118 0.06 21.97 0.25
C GLY A 118 -0.32 21.27 -1.05
N LEU A 119 -1.25 20.31 -1.01
CA LEU A 119 -1.75 19.62 -2.20
C LEU A 119 -2.45 20.57 -3.16
N MET A 120 -3.34 21.43 -2.66
CA MET A 120 -4.06 22.35 -3.52
C MET A 120 -3.10 23.36 -4.18
N ASN A 121 -2.09 23.83 -3.46
CA ASN A 121 -1.06 24.68 -4.03
C ASN A 121 -0.19 23.94 -5.09
N TRP A 122 0.22 22.71 -4.81
CA TRP A 122 1.03 21.90 -5.73
C TRP A 122 0.27 21.49 -7.00
N ILE A 123 -1.02 21.20 -6.88
CA ILE A 123 -1.87 20.76 -7.98
C ILE A 123 -2.35 21.94 -8.81
N CYS A 124 -2.88 23.00 -8.17
CA CYS A 124 -3.56 24.07 -8.88
C CYS A 124 -2.67 25.27 -9.22
N ASN A 125 -1.58 25.49 -8.48
CA ASN A 125 -0.76 26.70 -8.59
C ASN A 125 0.70 26.40 -8.94
N SER A 126 1.02 25.17 -9.36
CA SER A 126 2.39 24.73 -9.65
C SER A 126 3.37 24.97 -8.49
N GLY A 127 2.88 24.92 -7.24
CA GLY A 127 3.71 25.08 -6.05
C GLY A 127 4.65 23.90 -5.79
N GLU A 128 5.34 23.91 -4.66
CA GLU A 128 6.12 22.75 -4.23
C GLU A 128 5.24 21.61 -3.71
N ALA A 129 5.75 20.38 -3.79
CA ALA A 129 5.11 19.20 -3.20
C ALA A 129 4.81 19.40 -1.69
N PRO A 130 3.74 18.80 -1.14
CA PRO A 130 3.43 18.92 0.28
C PRO A 130 4.49 18.29 1.18
N ASP A 131 4.54 18.74 2.44
CA ASP A 131 5.50 18.26 3.44
C ASP A 131 5.46 16.74 3.65
N THR A 132 4.28 16.11 3.56
CA THR A 132 4.13 14.65 3.60
C THR A 132 4.98 13.96 2.55
N ILE A 133 5.05 14.47 1.32
CA ILE A 133 5.91 13.90 0.27
C ILE A 133 7.38 14.20 0.55
N LYS A 134 7.72 15.44 0.92
CA LYS A 134 9.12 15.83 1.16
C LYS A 134 9.75 15.00 2.28
N ARG A 135 9.05 14.84 3.40
CA ARG A 135 9.56 14.18 4.61
C ARG A 135 9.35 12.67 4.65
N SER A 136 8.48 12.09 3.81
CA SER A 136 8.29 10.65 3.81
C SER A 136 9.59 9.92 3.48
N TYR A 137 9.92 8.92 4.28
CA TYR A 137 11.06 8.05 4.11
C TYR A 137 10.63 6.63 4.46
N PHE A 138 11.10 5.64 3.71
CA PHE A 138 10.86 4.24 4.00
C PHE A 138 12.19 3.56 4.33
N ASP A 139 12.29 3.02 5.54
CA ASP A 139 13.44 2.23 5.97
C ASP A 139 13.38 0.81 5.34
N PRO A 140 14.38 0.37 4.56
CA PRO A 140 14.42 -0.99 4.00
C PRO A 140 14.28 -2.10 5.05
N CYS A 141 14.83 -1.91 6.25
CA CYS A 141 14.73 -2.89 7.34
C CYS A 141 13.31 -3.00 7.90
N ARG A 142 12.43 -2.02 7.64
CA ARG A 142 11.03 -2.05 8.07
C ARG A 142 10.31 -3.29 7.54
N LEU A 143 10.60 -3.73 6.31
CA LEU A 143 9.97 -4.92 5.70
C LEU A 143 10.08 -6.17 6.59
N LEU A 144 11.22 -6.38 7.26
CA LEU A 144 11.45 -7.53 8.14
C LEU A 144 10.48 -7.56 9.33
N SER A 145 10.14 -6.38 9.85
CA SER A 145 9.26 -6.23 11.03
C SER A 145 7.77 -6.23 10.69
N LEU A 146 7.40 -6.13 9.40
CA LEU A 146 6.01 -6.12 8.96
C LEU A 146 5.44 -7.53 8.95
N GLN A 147 4.97 -8.00 10.10
CA GLN A 147 4.48 -9.38 10.25
C GLN A 147 2.96 -9.51 10.25
N THR A 148 2.20 -8.46 10.58
CA THR A 148 0.75 -8.51 10.74
C THR A 148 0.04 -7.40 9.98
N ARG A 149 -1.25 -7.65 9.69
CA ARG A 149 -2.14 -6.73 8.95
C ARG A 149 -2.46 -5.43 9.69
N ASN A 150 -1.99 -5.24 10.92
CA ASN A 150 -2.24 -4.02 11.68
C ASN A 150 -1.45 -2.81 11.15
N SER A 151 -0.31 -3.04 10.47
CA SER A 151 0.48 -1.94 9.92
C SER A 151 -0.13 -1.39 8.63
N ALA A 152 -0.15 -0.06 8.51
CA ALA A 152 -0.53 0.62 7.27
C ALA A 152 0.43 0.27 6.12
N ALA A 153 1.74 0.24 6.36
CA ALA A 153 2.72 -0.15 5.37
C ALA A 153 2.51 -1.61 4.89
N TYR A 154 2.14 -2.52 5.80
CA TYR A 154 1.79 -3.90 5.45
C TYR A 154 0.63 -3.94 4.43
N LYS A 155 -0.46 -3.20 4.71
CA LYS A 155 -1.62 -3.10 3.81
C LYS A 155 -1.23 -2.46 2.48
N GLY A 156 -0.43 -1.39 2.52
CA GLY A 156 0.07 -0.71 1.34
C GLY A 156 0.90 -1.61 0.41
N ILE A 157 1.79 -2.44 0.96
CA ILE A 157 2.60 -3.38 0.15
C ILE A 157 1.70 -4.40 -0.54
N MET A 158 0.68 -4.93 0.15
CA MET A 158 -0.25 -5.90 -0.44
C MET A 158 -1.06 -5.28 -1.58
N ALA A 159 -1.51 -4.04 -1.40
CA ALA A 159 -2.16 -3.27 -2.47
C ALA A 159 -1.22 -3.04 -3.65
N LEU A 160 0.07 -2.71 -3.42
CA LEU A 160 1.05 -2.57 -4.49
C LEU A 160 1.33 -3.87 -5.24
N ILE A 161 1.38 -5.01 -4.55
CA ILE A 161 1.54 -6.33 -5.19
C ILE A 161 0.34 -6.62 -6.10
N MET A 162 -0.90 -6.40 -5.61
CA MET A 162 -2.10 -6.54 -6.45
C MET A 162 -2.10 -5.57 -7.63
N LYS A 163 -1.72 -4.32 -7.40
CA LYS A 163 -1.61 -3.29 -8.44
C LYS A 163 -0.55 -3.59 -9.49
N ASN A 164 0.47 -4.39 -9.14
CA ASN A 164 1.47 -4.91 -10.07
C ASN A 164 0.92 -6.08 -10.94
N GLY A 165 -0.38 -6.34 -10.90
CA GLY A 165 -1.04 -7.36 -11.72
C GLY A 165 -0.89 -8.77 -11.17
N ALA A 166 -0.79 -8.92 -9.83
CA ALA A 166 -0.71 -10.22 -9.19
C ALA A 166 -1.88 -11.13 -9.61
N ARG A 167 -1.55 -12.39 -9.92
CA ARG A 167 -2.47 -13.42 -10.38
C ARG A 167 -2.45 -14.63 -9.47
N ASP A 168 -3.63 -15.11 -9.12
CA ASP A 168 -3.76 -16.28 -8.27
C ASP A 168 -3.03 -17.49 -8.88
N PHE A 169 -2.30 -18.21 -8.03
CA PHE A 169 -1.37 -19.24 -8.50
C PHE A 169 -2.06 -20.35 -9.30
N ILE A 170 -3.31 -20.70 -8.96
CA ILE A 170 -4.02 -21.80 -9.60
C ILE A 170 -4.93 -21.29 -10.72
N SER A 171 -5.78 -20.30 -10.46
CA SER A 171 -6.75 -19.86 -11.47
C SER A 171 -6.14 -19.00 -12.57
N SER A 172 -4.96 -18.41 -12.34
CA SER A 172 -4.37 -17.36 -13.19
C SER A 172 -5.22 -16.09 -13.30
N GLU A 173 -6.32 -15.99 -12.55
CA GLU A 173 -7.14 -14.78 -12.51
C GLU A 173 -6.38 -13.66 -11.81
N GLU A 174 -6.49 -12.47 -12.36
CA GLU A 174 -5.91 -11.27 -11.78
C GLU A 174 -6.65 -10.89 -10.49
N MET A 175 -5.92 -10.41 -9.49
CA MET A 175 -6.48 -9.96 -8.21
C MET A 175 -7.20 -8.62 -8.32
N ASN A 176 -8.14 -8.53 -9.27
CA ASN A 176 -9.05 -7.40 -9.41
C ASN A 176 -10.14 -7.43 -8.34
N LEU A 177 -10.94 -6.35 -8.25
CA LEU A 177 -11.98 -6.19 -7.24
C LEU A 177 -12.98 -7.36 -7.19
N THR A 178 -13.47 -7.82 -8.34
CA THR A 178 -14.46 -8.92 -8.42
C THR A 178 -13.87 -10.20 -7.86
N TYR A 179 -12.70 -10.60 -8.37
CA TYR A 179 -12.02 -11.81 -7.92
C TYR A 179 -11.63 -11.73 -6.44
N PHE A 180 -11.21 -10.54 -5.98
CA PHE A 180 -10.86 -10.30 -4.58
C PHE A 180 -12.01 -10.62 -3.62
N ILE A 181 -13.21 -10.18 -3.97
CA ILE A 181 -14.44 -10.38 -3.18
C ILE A 181 -14.90 -11.84 -3.28
N ASP A 182 -15.01 -12.37 -4.50
CA ASP A 182 -15.63 -13.68 -4.74
C ASP A 182 -14.81 -14.84 -4.15
N GLU A 183 -13.47 -14.75 -4.22
CA GLU A 183 -12.57 -15.83 -3.80
C GLU A 183 -12.00 -15.64 -2.38
N ASN A 184 -12.52 -14.65 -1.63
CA ASN A 184 -12.09 -14.33 -0.27
C ASN A 184 -10.57 -14.24 -0.15
N ILE A 185 -9.94 -13.41 -0.98
CA ILE A 185 -8.49 -13.28 -1.01
C ILE A 185 -7.97 -12.89 0.38
N ASP A 186 -6.96 -13.64 0.84
CA ASP A 186 -6.27 -13.44 2.11
C ASP A 186 -4.77 -13.57 1.89
N ILE A 187 -3.98 -13.22 2.89
CA ILE A 187 -2.54 -13.09 2.80
C ILE A 187 -1.89 -14.30 3.43
N HIS A 188 -1.12 -15.01 2.63
CA HIS A 188 -0.53 -16.28 2.99
C HIS A 188 0.97 -16.29 2.78
N HIS A 189 1.66 -17.20 3.46
CA HIS A 189 3.09 -17.37 3.31
C HIS A 189 3.42 -18.07 1.98
N ILE A 190 4.43 -17.58 1.27
CA ILE A 190 4.91 -18.18 0.01
C ILE A 190 5.76 -19.41 0.31
N PHE A 191 6.72 -19.30 1.23
CA PHE A 191 7.31 -20.43 1.93
C PHE A 191 6.46 -20.70 3.18
N PRO A 192 5.73 -21.82 3.26
CA PRO A 192 4.79 -22.06 4.35
C PRO A 192 5.48 -22.10 5.71
N LYS A 193 4.77 -21.61 6.73
CA LYS A 193 5.26 -21.60 8.12
C LYS A 193 5.79 -22.96 8.55
N ASP A 194 5.00 -24.02 8.38
CA ASP A 194 5.37 -25.36 8.85
C ASP A 194 6.67 -25.86 8.18
N TYR A 195 6.85 -25.56 6.89
CA TYR A 195 8.08 -25.87 6.18
C TYR A 195 9.27 -25.06 6.71
N CYS A 196 9.13 -23.75 6.88
CA CYS A 196 10.20 -22.91 7.46
C CYS A 196 10.56 -23.33 8.89
N MET A 197 9.57 -23.74 9.69
CA MET A 197 9.79 -24.23 11.05
C MET A 197 10.57 -25.54 11.06
N LYS A 198 10.23 -26.46 10.15
CA LYS A 198 10.88 -27.77 10.04
C LYS A 198 12.33 -27.68 9.54
N GLU A 199 12.56 -26.86 8.52
CA GLU A 199 13.87 -26.75 7.85
C GLU A 199 14.75 -25.61 8.40
N ASN A 200 14.36 -25.00 9.52
CA ASN A 200 15.08 -23.89 10.17
C ASN A 200 15.34 -22.66 9.26
N LEU A 201 14.37 -22.31 8.40
CA LEU A 201 14.52 -21.21 7.44
C LEU A 201 14.11 -19.88 8.07
N GLY A 202 15.05 -18.93 8.16
CA GLY A 202 14.78 -17.55 8.58
C GLY A 202 14.15 -17.41 9.98
N GLN A 203 14.43 -18.35 10.88
CA GLN A 203 13.84 -18.38 12.23
C GLN A 203 14.46 -17.35 13.17
N GLU A 204 15.79 -17.23 13.16
CA GLU A 204 16.54 -16.40 14.10
C GLU A 204 16.11 -14.92 14.09
N ASP A 205 15.76 -14.41 12.92
CA ASP A 205 15.35 -13.02 12.69
C ASP A 205 13.87 -12.91 12.27
N SER A 206 13.11 -14.01 12.35
CA SER A 206 11.72 -14.10 11.91
C SER A 206 11.47 -13.68 10.44
N LYS A 207 12.48 -13.76 9.56
CA LYS A 207 12.32 -13.51 8.11
C LYS A 207 11.19 -14.30 7.50
N TRP A 208 11.00 -15.56 7.90
CA TRP A 208 9.91 -16.41 7.42
C TRP A 208 8.52 -15.77 7.62
N ASN A 209 8.35 -14.94 8.65
CA ASN A 209 7.08 -14.30 8.98
C ASN A 209 6.98 -12.85 8.51
N SER A 210 8.01 -12.29 7.88
CA SER A 210 7.96 -10.93 7.36
C SER A 210 6.99 -10.78 6.17
N ILE A 211 6.66 -9.54 5.80
CA ILE A 211 5.84 -9.22 4.62
C ILE A 211 6.46 -9.77 3.33
N ILE A 212 7.78 -9.89 3.29
CA ILE A 212 8.52 -10.36 2.11
C ILE A 212 8.10 -11.78 1.78
N ASN A 213 7.91 -12.65 2.79
CA ASN A 213 7.44 -14.02 2.56
C ASN A 213 5.91 -14.14 2.50
N LYS A 214 5.17 -13.05 2.27
CA LYS A 214 3.71 -13.06 2.24
C LYS A 214 3.15 -12.51 0.94
N THR A 215 1.98 -12.99 0.55
CA THR A 215 1.31 -12.53 -0.67
C THR A 215 -0.19 -12.81 -0.63
N PRO A 216 -1.03 -11.97 -1.28
CA PRO A 216 -2.45 -12.26 -1.39
C PRO A 216 -2.66 -13.52 -2.24
N LEU A 217 -3.53 -14.43 -1.83
CA LEU A 217 -3.92 -15.64 -2.58
C LEU A 217 -5.36 -16.00 -2.25
N SER A 218 -6.02 -16.74 -3.14
CA SER A 218 -7.32 -17.35 -2.84
C SER A 218 -7.20 -18.43 -1.77
N ALA A 219 -8.30 -18.66 -1.04
CA ALA A 219 -8.39 -19.77 -0.09
C ALA A 219 -8.13 -21.13 -0.78
N LYS A 220 -8.50 -21.26 -2.06
CA LYS A 220 -8.23 -22.46 -2.87
C LYS A 220 -6.74 -22.65 -3.12
N SER A 221 -6.04 -21.60 -3.56
CA SER A 221 -4.58 -21.63 -3.75
C SER A 221 -3.84 -21.91 -2.45
N ASN A 222 -4.25 -21.27 -1.35
CA ASN A 222 -3.64 -21.52 -0.04
C ASN A 222 -3.82 -22.97 0.44
N ARG A 223 -5.00 -23.59 0.22
CA ARG A 223 -5.21 -25.01 0.55
C ARG A 223 -4.30 -25.94 -0.24
N MET A 224 -3.99 -25.61 -1.50
CA MET A 224 -3.09 -26.41 -2.33
C MET A 224 -1.62 -26.28 -1.89
N ILE A 225 -1.23 -25.10 -1.43
CA ILE A 225 0.09 -24.83 -0.85
C ILE A 225 0.29 -25.65 0.43
N GLY A 226 -0.65 -25.57 1.38
CA GLY A 226 -0.57 -26.27 2.66
C GLY A 226 0.72 -25.95 3.43
N GLY A 227 1.26 -26.93 4.16
CA GLY A 227 2.52 -26.80 4.92
C GLY A 227 3.76 -27.28 4.18
N LYS A 228 3.71 -27.38 2.85
CA LYS A 228 4.72 -28.09 2.03
C LYS A 228 5.85 -27.18 1.56
N ALA A 229 6.97 -27.79 1.17
CA ALA A 229 8.03 -27.07 0.47
C ALA A 229 7.49 -26.46 -0.83
N PRO A 230 7.97 -25.27 -1.24
CA PRO A 230 7.54 -24.68 -2.51
C PRO A 230 7.67 -25.57 -3.73
N SER A 231 8.83 -26.21 -3.91
CA SER A 231 9.03 -27.14 -5.01
C SER A 231 8.06 -28.34 -5.01
N GLU A 232 7.50 -28.70 -3.85
CA GLU A 232 6.52 -29.78 -3.74
C GLU A 232 5.11 -29.30 -4.08
N TYR A 233 4.66 -28.17 -3.51
CA TYR A 233 3.31 -27.67 -3.82
C TYR A 233 3.22 -27.18 -5.27
N LEU A 234 4.29 -26.63 -5.84
CA LEU A 234 4.32 -26.20 -7.24
C LEU A 234 4.13 -27.38 -8.18
N LYS A 235 4.87 -28.48 -7.97
CA LYS A 235 4.65 -29.75 -8.70
C LYS A 235 3.22 -30.26 -8.57
N ASN A 236 2.59 -30.06 -7.42
CA ASN A 236 1.20 -30.48 -7.20
C ASN A 236 0.20 -29.59 -7.95
N ILE A 237 0.44 -28.27 -7.99
CA ILE A 237 -0.35 -27.34 -8.80
C ILE A 237 -0.22 -27.71 -10.28
N GLU A 238 1.01 -27.91 -10.76
CA GLU A 238 1.31 -28.24 -12.17
C GLU A 238 0.60 -29.51 -12.65
N LYS A 239 0.48 -30.54 -11.82
CA LYS A 239 -0.26 -31.77 -12.16
C LYS A 239 -1.72 -31.52 -12.56
N ASN A 240 -2.30 -30.43 -12.06
CA ASN A 240 -3.70 -30.06 -12.30
C ASN A 240 -3.83 -28.92 -13.32
N MET A 241 -2.74 -28.47 -13.94
CA MET A 241 -2.73 -27.42 -14.94
C MET A 241 -2.52 -27.98 -16.36
N ALA A 242 -3.32 -27.48 -17.30
CA ALA A 242 -3.13 -27.80 -18.72
C ALA A 242 -1.89 -27.11 -19.33
N ASP A 243 -1.51 -25.95 -18.79
CA ASP A 243 -0.35 -25.16 -19.23
C ASP A 243 0.43 -24.71 -17.99
N THR A 244 1.57 -25.36 -17.74
CA THR A 244 2.42 -25.11 -16.56
C THR A 244 3.21 -23.81 -16.68
N SER A 245 3.36 -23.25 -17.89
CA SER A 245 4.07 -21.97 -18.09
C SER A 245 3.34 -20.80 -17.44
N LYS A 246 2.01 -20.91 -17.29
CA LYS A 246 1.18 -19.93 -16.57
C LYS A 246 1.58 -19.80 -15.11
N LEU A 247 2.00 -20.87 -14.45
CA LEU A 247 2.38 -20.82 -13.04
C LEU A 247 3.62 -19.93 -12.83
N SER A 248 4.61 -20.04 -13.71
CA SER A 248 5.78 -19.15 -13.70
C SER A 248 5.39 -17.68 -13.84
N PHE A 249 4.47 -17.37 -14.77
CA PHE A 249 3.96 -16.02 -14.94
C PHE A 249 3.19 -15.53 -13.70
N ASN A 250 2.33 -16.38 -13.13
CA ASN A 250 1.60 -16.07 -11.89
C ASN A 250 2.59 -15.77 -10.76
N LEU A 251 3.60 -16.61 -10.52
CA LEU A 251 4.63 -16.38 -9.51
C LEU A 251 5.37 -15.04 -9.72
N GLN A 252 5.77 -14.75 -10.96
CA GLN A 252 6.46 -13.49 -11.29
C GLN A 252 5.57 -12.26 -11.07
N SER A 253 4.27 -12.35 -11.35
CA SER A 253 3.33 -11.24 -11.09
C SER A 253 3.27 -10.84 -9.61
N HIS A 254 3.58 -11.79 -8.73
CA HIS A 254 3.71 -11.57 -7.30
C HIS A 254 5.09 -11.06 -6.87
N LEU A 255 6.07 -10.90 -7.77
CA LEU A 255 7.49 -10.65 -7.49
C LEU A 255 8.23 -11.86 -6.90
N VAL A 256 7.84 -13.08 -7.25
CA VAL A 256 8.54 -14.31 -6.84
C VAL A 256 9.57 -14.71 -7.91
N SER A 257 10.80 -15.01 -7.49
CA SER A 257 11.78 -15.65 -8.39
C SER A 257 11.40 -17.10 -8.64
N VAL A 258 11.12 -17.44 -9.90
CA VAL A 258 10.76 -18.79 -10.33
C VAL A 258 11.89 -19.79 -10.03
N GLU A 259 13.13 -19.44 -10.35
CA GLU A 259 14.27 -20.33 -10.10
C GLU A 259 14.44 -20.66 -8.60
N ASP A 260 14.38 -19.63 -7.74
CA ASP A 260 14.62 -19.81 -6.31
C ASP A 260 13.46 -20.55 -5.63
N ILE A 261 12.21 -20.32 -6.07
CA ILE A 261 11.05 -21.01 -5.48
C ILE A 261 11.01 -22.50 -5.87
N TYR A 262 11.40 -22.87 -7.10
CA TYR A 262 11.47 -24.26 -7.53
C TYR A 262 12.65 -25.02 -6.92
N SER A 263 13.71 -24.32 -6.51
CA SER A 263 14.87 -24.90 -5.82
C SER A 263 14.76 -24.84 -4.29
N ASN A 264 13.65 -24.32 -3.74
CA ASN A 264 13.48 -24.02 -2.31
C ASN A 264 14.57 -23.10 -1.73
N ASN A 265 15.23 -22.29 -2.55
CA ASN A 265 16.29 -21.39 -2.10
C ASN A 265 15.68 -20.15 -1.42
N PHE A 266 15.38 -20.31 -0.13
CA PHE A 266 14.73 -19.26 0.67
C PHE A 266 15.52 -17.95 0.66
N ASP A 267 16.84 -18.00 0.90
CA ASP A 267 17.65 -16.78 1.04
C ASP A 267 17.74 -15.98 -0.27
N ALA A 268 18.00 -16.66 -1.40
CA ALA A 268 18.07 -15.98 -2.70
C ALA A 268 16.71 -15.38 -3.10
N TYR A 269 15.63 -16.16 -2.92
CA TYR A 269 14.27 -15.69 -3.14
C TYR A 269 13.96 -14.44 -2.30
N PHE A 270 14.31 -14.51 -1.01
CA PHE A 270 14.00 -13.47 -0.05
C PHE A 270 14.66 -12.15 -0.42
N ILE A 271 15.95 -12.18 -0.80
CA ILE A 271 16.68 -10.99 -1.23
C ILE A 271 16.14 -10.44 -2.55
N LYS A 272 15.95 -11.28 -3.58
CA LYS A 272 15.42 -10.82 -4.88
C LYS A 272 14.05 -10.16 -4.71
N ARG A 273 13.17 -10.80 -3.94
CA ARG A 273 11.82 -10.26 -3.67
C ARG A 273 11.86 -8.98 -2.83
N THR A 274 12.75 -8.88 -1.85
CA THR A 274 12.95 -7.65 -1.06
C THR A 274 13.26 -6.48 -2.00
N LYS A 275 14.24 -6.66 -2.91
CA LYS A 275 14.61 -5.62 -3.89
C LYS A 275 13.41 -5.22 -4.75
N SER A 276 12.66 -6.18 -5.28
CA SER A 276 11.47 -5.90 -6.08
C SER A 276 10.37 -5.15 -5.32
N ILE A 277 10.10 -5.51 -4.06
CA ILE A 277 9.12 -4.80 -3.22
C ILE A 277 9.59 -3.36 -2.95
N LEU A 278 10.88 -3.16 -2.67
CA LEU A 278 11.45 -1.82 -2.49
C LEU A 278 11.34 -0.97 -3.77
N THR A 279 11.52 -1.57 -4.94
CA THR A 279 11.25 -0.89 -6.22
C THR A 279 9.78 -0.48 -6.35
N LEU A 280 8.82 -1.32 -6.00
CA LEU A 280 7.40 -0.94 -6.02
C LEU A 280 7.11 0.23 -5.06
N ILE A 281 7.64 0.19 -3.84
CA ILE A 281 7.48 1.26 -2.85
C ILE A 281 8.10 2.56 -3.37
N SER A 282 9.32 2.50 -3.91
CA SER A 282 10.03 3.64 -4.47
C SER A 282 9.25 4.31 -5.60
N ASN A 283 8.73 3.51 -6.54
CA ASN A 283 7.90 3.98 -7.65
C ASN A 283 6.60 4.62 -7.15
N ALA A 284 5.92 3.99 -6.19
CA ALA A 284 4.66 4.49 -5.63
C ALA A 284 4.84 5.83 -4.89
N MET A 285 5.94 5.99 -4.16
CA MET A 285 6.29 7.25 -3.49
C MET A 285 6.85 8.30 -4.45
N GLY A 286 7.25 7.90 -5.67
CA GLY A 286 8.01 8.75 -6.60
C GLY A 286 9.33 9.25 -6.00
N LYS A 287 9.98 8.41 -5.18
CA LYS A 287 11.20 8.75 -4.44
C LYS A 287 12.13 7.55 -4.35
N ASN A 288 13.43 7.79 -4.45
CA ASN A 288 14.44 6.76 -4.19
C ASN A 288 14.45 6.38 -2.71
N ILE A 289 14.62 5.09 -2.44
CA ILE A 289 14.88 4.58 -1.10
C ILE A 289 16.39 4.62 -0.86
N SER A 290 16.82 5.34 0.18
CA SER A 290 18.24 5.43 0.55
C SER A 290 18.66 4.34 1.54
N GLY A 291 19.97 4.17 1.74
CA GLY A 291 20.52 3.26 2.76
C GLY A 291 20.46 1.77 2.40
N LEU A 292 20.27 1.43 1.13
CA LEU A 292 20.21 0.04 0.65
C LEU A 292 21.53 -0.75 0.85
N ASP A 293 22.64 -0.04 1.03
CA ASP A 293 23.98 -0.55 1.30
C ASP A 293 24.49 -0.18 2.70
N SER A 294 23.61 0.34 3.57
CA SER A 294 23.98 0.70 4.94
C SER A 294 24.40 -0.53 5.74
N GLU A 295 25.22 -0.30 6.78
CA GLU A 295 25.68 -1.36 7.68
C GLU A 295 24.51 -2.11 8.33
N ASP A 296 23.45 -1.41 8.75
CA ASP A 296 22.25 -2.06 9.31
C ASP A 296 21.57 -2.97 8.27
N VAL A 297 21.41 -2.51 7.03
CA VAL A 297 20.84 -3.34 5.95
C VAL A 297 21.71 -4.59 5.69
N ILE A 298 23.03 -4.43 5.59
CA ILE A 298 23.94 -5.56 5.39
C ILE A 298 23.87 -6.54 6.56
N ASN A 299 23.83 -6.05 7.80
CA ASN A 299 23.73 -6.90 8.98
C ASN A 299 22.40 -7.67 9.04
N ARG A 300 21.30 -7.04 8.64
CA ARG A 300 19.95 -7.63 8.73
C ARG A 300 19.63 -8.55 7.56
N TYR A 301 20.07 -8.24 6.35
CA TYR A 301 19.82 -9.03 5.15
C TYR A 301 20.97 -9.97 4.78
N GLY A 302 22.16 -9.77 5.32
CA GLY A 302 23.37 -10.52 4.96
C GLY A 302 24.05 -10.02 3.68
N CYS A 303 23.50 -9.01 3.02
CA CYS A 303 24.06 -8.41 1.81
C CYS A 303 23.53 -6.99 1.59
N SER A 304 24.17 -6.24 0.68
CA SER A 304 23.62 -4.99 0.15
C SER A 304 22.37 -5.26 -0.69
N LEU A 305 21.40 -4.35 -0.61
CA LEU A 305 20.17 -4.37 -1.40
C LEU A 305 20.26 -3.50 -2.66
N VAL A 306 21.41 -2.91 -2.97
CA VAL A 306 21.64 -2.22 -4.24
C VAL A 306 21.50 -3.21 -5.40
N ASN A 307 20.83 -2.79 -6.48
CA ASN A 307 20.63 -3.59 -7.69
C ASN A 307 21.93 -3.77 -8.48
#